data_AF-A0A6S7IQ99-F1
#
_entry.id   AF-A0A6S7IQ99-F1
#
_cell.length_a   1.000
_cell.length_b   1.000
_cell.length_c   1.000
_cell.angle_alpha   90.00
_cell.angle_beta   90.00
_cell.angle_gamma   90.00
#
_symmetry.space_group_name_H-M   'P 1'
#
loop_
_entity.id
_entity.type
_entity.pdbx_description
1 polymer ?
#
loop_
_entity_poly.entity_id
_entity_poly.type
_entity_poly.pdbx_seq_one_letter_code
_entity_poly.pdbx_strand_id
1 'polypeptide(L)'
;MDDCLKYFKTVLTKVNPNKLFQIPSWIPMLHDPIIEFDLEPPTYRQITNIIRKMKTPGSPCPLDQISIISFKRCPYLRTYLTELNQAVWLSGSVPDEWKKACTILIHKEKLC
;
A
#
# COMPACT_ATOMS: atom_id res chain seq x y z
N MET A 1 -0.79 29.00 15.27
CA MET A 1 -0.99 28.57 13.86
C MET A 1 0.24 28.91 12.99
N ASP A 2 1.01 29.96 13.33
CA ASP A 2 2.21 30.37 12.59
C ASP A 2 3.42 29.41 12.68
N ASP A 3 3.58 28.67 13.79
CA ASP A 3 4.75 27.78 13.98
C ASP A 3 4.79 26.62 12.99
N CYS A 4 3.62 26.10 12.63
CA CYS A 4 3.46 25.04 11.64
C CYS A 4 3.92 25.50 10.25
N LEU A 5 3.43 26.67 9.81
CA LEU A 5 3.79 27.24 8.51
C LEU A 5 5.28 27.59 8.44
N LYS A 6 5.85 28.14 9.53
CA LYS A 6 7.28 28.43 9.64
C LYS A 6 8.13 27.16 9.61
N TYR A 7 7.69 26.10 10.27
CA TYR A 7 8.36 24.80 10.23
C TYR A 7 8.39 24.22 8.81
N PHE A 8 7.25 24.13 8.14
CA PHE A 8 7.17 23.59 6.78
C PHE A 8 7.97 24.42 5.77
N LYS A 9 7.89 25.75 5.84
CA LYS A 9 8.75 26.62 5.01
C LYS A 9 10.24 26.43 5.30
N THR A 10 10.63 26.04 6.50
CA THR A 10 12.05 25.81 6.81
C THR A 10 12.53 24.44 6.34
N VAL A 11 11.69 23.41 6.48
CA VAL A 11 12.01 22.01 6.15
C VAL A 11 11.92 21.76 4.65
N LEU A 12 10.85 22.23 3.99
CA LEU A 12 10.59 21.91 2.57
C LEU A 12 11.46 22.73 1.61
N THR A 13 12.02 23.86 2.04
CA THR A 13 12.80 24.76 1.16
C THR A 13 14.29 24.44 1.16
N LYS A 14 14.78 23.64 2.13
CA LYS A 14 16.19 23.25 2.22
C LYS A 14 16.33 21.75 2.03
N VAL A 15 16.80 21.35 0.84
CA VAL A 15 17.28 19.98 0.61
C VAL A 15 18.53 19.80 1.46
N ASN A 16 18.39 19.16 2.63
CA ASN A 16 19.52 18.82 3.48
C ASN A 16 19.52 17.30 3.70
N PRO A 17 20.34 16.55 2.95
CA PRO A 17 20.35 15.09 3.01
C PRO A 17 20.81 14.54 4.37
N ASN A 18 21.47 15.36 5.20
CA ASN A 18 22.01 14.95 6.49
C ASN A 18 21.14 15.40 7.68
N LYS A 19 20.01 16.08 7.43
CA LYS A 19 19.13 16.55 8.49
C LYS A 19 18.12 15.46 8.86
N LEU A 20 18.35 14.79 9.99
CA LEU A 20 17.37 13.88 10.57
C LEU A 20 16.07 14.63 10.89
N PHE A 21 14.94 14.05 10.52
CA PHE A 21 13.63 14.58 10.85
C PHE A 21 13.44 14.54 12.37
N GLN A 22 13.10 15.68 12.97
CA GLN A 22 12.77 15.81 14.38
C GLN A 22 11.30 16.22 14.47
N ILE A 23 10.51 15.46 15.23
CA ILE A 23 9.08 15.75 15.42
C ILE A 23 8.96 17.07 16.20
N PRO A 24 8.29 18.10 15.66
CA PRO A 24 8.08 19.35 16.39
C PRO A 24 7.28 19.16 17.67
N SER A 25 7.60 19.95 18.70
CA SER A 25 6.97 19.88 20.04
C SER A 25 5.47 20.19 20.06
N TRP A 26 4.94 20.83 19.01
CA TRP A 26 3.51 21.13 18.87
C TRP A 26 2.71 19.97 18.24
N ILE A 27 3.38 18.93 17.74
CA ILE A 27 2.71 17.71 17.30
C ILE A 27 2.44 16.86 18.55
N PRO A 28 1.18 16.51 18.85
CA PRO A 28 0.88 15.67 20.00
C PRO A 28 1.52 14.30 19.82
N MET A 29 2.18 13.80 20.87
CA MET A 29 2.61 12.41 20.88
C MET A 29 1.38 11.51 20.87
N LEU A 30 1.36 10.56 19.93
CA LEU A 30 0.35 9.52 19.93
C LEU A 30 0.61 8.60 21.13
N HIS A 31 -0.45 8.22 21.83
CA HIS A 31 -0.35 7.19 22.86
C HIS A 31 -0.04 5.85 22.18
N ASP A 32 0.64 4.97 22.92
CA ASP A 32 0.84 3.61 22.47
C ASP A 32 -0.52 2.95 22.17
N PRO A 33 -0.59 2.12 21.12
CA PRO A 33 -1.82 1.44 20.77
C PRO A 33 -2.27 0.56 21.94
N ILE A 34 -3.52 0.71 22.36
CA ILE A 34 -4.12 -0.08 23.46
C ILE A 34 -4.31 -1.54 23.04
N ILE A 35 -4.41 -1.78 21.72
CA ILE A 35 -4.65 -3.08 21.12
C ILE A 35 -3.42 -3.45 20.30
N GLU A 36 -2.85 -4.61 20.57
CA GLU A 36 -1.75 -5.16 19.79
C GLU A 36 -2.17 -5.39 18.33
N PHE A 37 -1.22 -5.21 17.41
CA PHE A 37 -1.46 -5.55 16.02
C PHE A 37 -1.57 -7.06 15.85
N ASP A 38 -2.52 -7.48 15.02
CA ASP A 38 -2.61 -8.86 14.58
C ASP A 38 -1.41 -9.17 13.68
N LEU A 39 -0.51 -10.02 14.18
CA LEU A 39 0.68 -10.48 13.45
C LEU A 39 0.43 -11.80 12.72
N GLU A 40 -0.78 -12.36 12.82
CA GLU A 40 -1.10 -13.60 12.14
C GLU A 40 -1.14 -13.40 10.62
N PRO A 41 -0.67 -14.40 9.85
CA PRO A 41 -0.69 -14.31 8.41
C PRO A 41 -2.15 -14.27 7.90
N PRO A 42 -2.38 -13.62 6.75
CA PRO A 42 -3.73 -13.42 6.24
C PRO A 42 -4.41 -14.76 5.93
N THR A 43 -5.65 -14.88 6.40
CA THR A 43 -6.49 -16.06 6.16
C THR A 43 -7.16 -16.02 4.79
N TYR A 44 -7.48 -17.19 4.25
CA TYR A 44 -8.26 -17.30 3.00
C TYR A 44 -9.58 -16.53 3.05
N ARG A 45 -10.23 -16.49 4.24
CA ARG A 45 -11.48 -15.75 4.45
C ARG A 45 -11.28 -14.24 4.33
N GLN A 46 -10.22 -13.69 4.93
CA GLN A 46 -9.87 -12.26 4.81
C GLN A 46 -9.61 -11.90 3.34
N ILE A 47 -8.80 -12.68 2.64
CA ILE A 47 -8.48 -12.47 1.23
C ILE A 47 -9.73 -12.55 0.36
N THR A 48 -10.57 -13.56 0.58
CA THR A 48 -11.86 -13.70 -0.14
C THR A 48 -12.77 -12.48 0.07
N ASN A 49 -12.84 -11.96 1.30
CA ASN A 49 -13.66 -10.79 1.60
C ASN A 49 -13.12 -9.53 0.91
N ILE A 50 -11.80 -9.36 0.85
CA ILE A 50 -11.16 -8.25 0.11
C ILE A 50 -11.49 -8.34 -1.38
N ILE A 51 -11.28 -9.51 -2.00
CA ILE A 51 -11.56 -9.73 -3.43
C ILE A 51 -13.02 -9.43 -3.77
N ARG A 52 -13.96 -9.80 -2.90
CA ARG A 52 -15.39 -9.49 -3.09
C ARG A 52 -15.68 -7.99 -3.04
N LYS A 53 -15.01 -7.24 -2.15
CA LYS A 53 -15.17 -5.79 -2.00
C LYS A 53 -14.58 -4.99 -3.16
N MET A 54 -13.61 -5.53 -3.89
CA MET A 54 -13.01 -4.84 -5.04
C MET A 54 -14.06 -4.62 -6.14
N LYS A 55 -14.40 -3.36 -6.40
CA LYS A 55 -15.43 -2.98 -7.39
C LYS A 55 -14.89 -2.92 -8.82
N THR A 56 -13.65 -2.48 -8.99
CA THR A 56 -13.05 -2.26 -10.30
C THR A 56 -12.74 -3.60 -10.96
N PRO A 57 -13.17 -3.85 -12.21
CA PRO A 57 -12.80 -5.07 -12.95
C PRO A 57 -11.33 -5.05 -13.42
N GLY A 58 -10.66 -3.90 -13.30
CA GLY A 58 -9.24 -3.74 -13.60
C GLY A 58 -8.34 -4.60 -12.72
N SER A 59 -7.10 -4.78 -13.17
CA SER A 59 -6.11 -5.53 -12.41
C SER A 59 -5.74 -4.79 -11.11
N PRO A 60 -5.54 -5.49 -9.98
CA PRO A 60 -4.92 -4.91 -8.79
C PRO A 60 -3.47 -4.49 -9.02
N CYS A 61 -2.84 -4.99 -10.08
CA CYS A 61 -1.47 -4.69 -10.46
C CYS A 61 -1.44 -4.13 -11.89
N PRO A 62 -0.94 -2.92 -12.14
CA PRO A 62 -0.84 -2.37 -13.49
C PRO A 62 0.09 -3.18 -14.42
N LEU A 63 0.88 -4.11 -13.87
CA LEU A 63 1.86 -4.92 -14.61
C LEU A 63 1.33 -6.29 -15.03
N ASP A 64 0.50 -6.95 -14.22
CA ASP A 64 0.24 -8.38 -14.41
C ASP A 64 -0.95 -8.67 -15.33
N GLN A 65 -1.75 -7.65 -15.69
CA GLN A 65 -2.97 -7.73 -16.52
C GLN A 65 -4.04 -8.74 -16.03
N ILE A 66 -3.81 -9.47 -14.93
CA ILE A 66 -4.78 -10.42 -14.38
C ILE A 66 -5.93 -9.61 -13.79
N SER A 67 -7.11 -9.74 -14.41
CA SER A 67 -8.33 -9.11 -13.90
C SER A 67 -8.74 -9.71 -12.55
N ILE A 68 -9.25 -8.86 -11.65
CA ILE A 68 -9.82 -9.31 -10.38
C ILE A 68 -10.94 -10.36 -10.56
N ILE A 69 -11.58 -10.41 -11.74
CA ILE A 69 -12.64 -11.37 -12.03
C ILE A 69 -12.17 -12.82 -11.95
N SER A 70 -10.90 -13.09 -12.29
CA SER A 70 -10.29 -14.41 -12.21
C SER A 70 -10.29 -14.90 -10.76
N PHE A 71 -9.93 -14.03 -9.81
CA PHE A 71 -9.95 -14.34 -8.38
C PHE A 71 -11.39 -14.38 -7.81
N LYS A 72 -12.34 -13.64 -8.38
CA LYS A 72 -13.76 -13.76 -7.98
C LYS A 72 -14.37 -15.09 -8.41
N ARG A 73 -14.06 -15.55 -9.62
CA ARG A 73 -14.68 -16.74 -10.23
C ARG A 73 -13.95 -18.05 -9.94
N CYS A 74 -12.62 -18.01 -9.74
CA CYS A 74 -11.81 -19.21 -9.54
C CYS A 74 -11.31 -19.33 -8.09
N PRO A 75 -11.85 -20.26 -7.27
CA PRO A 75 -11.37 -20.52 -5.91
C PRO A 75 -9.92 -20.99 -5.87
N TYR A 76 -9.46 -21.71 -6.89
CA TYR A 76 -8.10 -22.24 -6.95
C TYR A 76 -7.06 -21.11 -7.04
N LEU A 77 -7.30 -20.12 -7.90
CA LEU A 77 -6.47 -18.92 -7.97
C LEU A 77 -6.48 -18.10 -6.67
N ARG A 78 -7.61 -18.08 -5.94
CA ARG A 78 -7.64 -17.45 -4.60
C ARG A 78 -6.79 -18.19 -3.59
N THR A 79 -6.72 -19.51 -3.70
CA THR A 79 -5.94 -20.35 -2.80
C THR A 79 -4.46 -20.04 -3.00
N TYR A 80 -3.99 -20.03 -4.25
CA TYR A 80 -2.62 -19.62 -4.56
C TYR A 80 -2.30 -18.19 -4.13
N LEU A 81 -3.21 -17.24 -4.37
CA LEU A 81 -3.01 -15.87 -3.89
C LEU A 81 -2.88 -15.83 -2.36
N THR A 82 -3.63 -16.67 -1.64
CA THR A 82 -3.54 -16.77 -0.19
C THR A 82 -2.18 -17.31 0.23
N GLU A 83 -1.74 -18.42 -0.35
CA GLU A 83 -0.43 -19.02 -0.07
C GLU A 83 0.72 -18.04 -0.34
N LEU A 84 0.66 -17.29 -1.45
CA LEU A 84 1.65 -16.25 -1.77
C LEU A 84 1.68 -15.13 -0.73
N ASN A 85 0.52 -14.63 -0.31
CA ASN A 85 0.46 -13.59 0.72
C ASN A 85 1.00 -14.09 2.06
N GLN A 86 0.68 -15.33 2.43
CA GLN A 86 1.20 -15.95 3.65
C GLN A 86 2.72 -16.14 3.59
N ALA A 87 3.26 -16.58 2.44
CA ALA A 87 4.69 -16.74 2.25
C ALA A 87 5.45 -15.41 2.35
N VAL A 88 4.93 -14.35 1.73
CA VAL A 88 5.50 -12.99 1.84
C VAL A 88 5.44 -12.48 3.27
N TRP A 89 4.31 -12.70 3.96
CA TRP A 89 4.14 -12.30 5.36
C TRP A 89 5.16 -12.98 6.27
N LEU A 90 5.27 -14.31 6.19
CA LEU A 90 6.16 -15.11 7.03
C LEU A 90 7.64 -14.87 6.73
N SER A 91 7.99 -14.60 5.47
CA SER A 91 9.37 -14.27 5.10
C SER A 91 9.78 -12.86 5.50
N GLY A 92 8.83 -11.97 5.79
CA GLY A 92 9.10 -10.55 6.04
C GLY A 92 9.72 -9.83 4.83
N SER A 93 9.67 -10.43 3.64
CA SER A 93 10.35 -9.94 2.45
C SER A 93 9.45 -10.03 1.22
N VAL A 94 9.44 -8.95 0.44
CA VAL A 94 8.76 -8.91 -0.85
C VAL A 94 9.81 -9.21 -1.94
N PRO A 95 9.49 -10.03 -2.97
CA PRO A 95 10.39 -10.25 -4.11
C PRO A 95 10.78 -8.95 -4.80
N ASP A 96 12.03 -8.84 -5.25
CA ASP A 96 12.54 -7.62 -5.89
C ASP A 96 11.82 -7.32 -7.22
N GLU A 97 11.32 -8.34 -7.89
CA GLU A 97 10.48 -8.23 -9.08
C GLU A 97 9.20 -7.45 -8.80
N TRP A 98 8.62 -7.64 -7.62
CA TRP A 98 7.36 -7.00 -7.21
C TRP A 98 7.58 -5.57 -6.69
N LYS A 99 8.82 -5.21 -6.34
CA LYS A 99 9.19 -3.85 -5.91
C LYS A 99 9.34 -2.87 -7.07
N LYS A 100 9.28 -3.35 -8.32
CA LYS A 100 9.43 -2.51 -9.51
C LYS A 100 8.14 -1.76 -9.79
N ALA A 101 8.15 -0.44 -9.59
CA ALA A 101 7.08 0.43 -10.06
C ALA A 101 7.27 0.74 -11.55
N CYS A 102 6.19 0.68 -12.33
CA CYS A 102 6.17 1.12 -13.73
C CYS A 102 5.21 2.31 -13.87
N THR A 103 5.67 3.35 -14.57
CA THR A 103 4.83 4.50 -14.91
C THR A 103 4.24 4.29 -16.30
N ILE A 104 2.91 4.14 -16.37
CA ILE A 104 2.18 4.08 -17.63
C ILE A 104 1.58 5.47 -17.87
N LEU A 105 2.04 6.16 -18.92
CA LEU A 105 1.48 7.44 -19.34
C LEU A 105 0.25 7.18 -20.22
N ILE A 106 -0.94 7.44 -19.68
CA ILE A 106 -2.20 7.32 -20.41
C ILE A 106 -2.60 8.71 -20.90
N HIS A 107 -2.62 8.90 -22.22
CA HIS A 107 -3.11 10.13 -22.83
C HIS A 107 -4.63 10.22 -22.68
N LYS A 108 -5.15 11.34 -22.17
CA LYS A 108 -6.59 11.59 -22.08
C LYS A 108 -7.10 12.15 -23.40
N GLU A 109 -7.97 11.44 -24.10
CA GLU A 109 -8.68 12.00 -25.24
C GLU A 109 -9.52 13.20 -24.81
N LYS A 110 -9.44 14.29 -25.59
CA LYS A 110 -10.35 15.42 -25.44
C LYS A 110 -11.70 14.96 -26.01
N LEU A 111 -12.72 14.90 -25.16
CA LEU A 111 -14.10 14.79 -25.61
C LEU A 111 -14.39 16.02 -26.49
N CYS A 112 -14.53 15.78 -27.79
CA CYS A 112 -15.07 16.74 -28.76
C CYS A 112 -16.60 16.76 -28.68
#